data_AF-A0A1A9CT10-F1
#
_entry.id   AF-A0A1A9CT10-F1
#
_cell.length_a   1.000
_cell.length_b   1.000
_cell.length_c   1.000
_cell.angle_alpha   90.00
_cell.angle_beta   90.00
_cell.angle_gamma   90.00
#
_symmetry.space_group_name_H-M   'P 1'
#
loop_
_entity.id
_entity.type
_entity.pdbx_description
1 polymer ?
#
loop_
_entity_poly.entity_id
_entity_poly.type
_entity_poly.pdbx_seq_one_letter_code
_entity_poly.pdbx_strand_id
1 'polypeptide(L)'
;MLRTAHLGWEAQFAGACHPGPVLLNDRSSSVDLCPLRYQFATVRGDSYDDNWLVIDGTVTTTAGSWSFADPCLLADEARQVSAWLRAVAAGTVDVTEPDAQGELSPDTWFIEPVVAFSLADRSEGGTAVVRIHVSLEAAPPWQRGEDGADMYQYVVEVRLDAAALLHAADQWDLSLASLPAR
;
A
#
# COMPACT_ATOMS: atom_id res chain seq x y z
N MET A 1 4.19 25.00 -35.62
CA MET A 1 5.66 24.94 -35.42
C MET A 1 6.01 25.91 -34.29
N LEU A 2 6.07 25.42 -33.05
CA LEU A 2 6.80 26.04 -31.95
C LEU A 2 6.90 25.00 -30.83
N ARG A 3 8.15 24.75 -30.43
CA ARG A 3 8.61 23.73 -29.50
C ARG A 3 8.44 24.21 -28.05
N THR A 4 8.00 23.27 -27.22
CA THR A 4 8.54 22.90 -25.90
C THR A 4 8.82 23.97 -24.84
N ALA A 5 8.12 23.84 -23.71
CA ALA A 5 8.71 23.95 -22.38
C ALA A 5 8.04 22.92 -21.46
N HIS A 6 8.54 21.68 -21.50
CA HIS A 6 8.38 20.72 -20.40
C HIS A 6 9.31 21.19 -19.28
N LEU A 7 8.76 21.77 -18.22
CA LEU A 7 9.48 21.85 -16.96
C LEU A 7 9.34 20.49 -16.29
N GLY A 8 10.41 19.71 -16.37
CA GLY A 8 10.61 18.52 -15.57
C GLY A 8 10.68 18.93 -14.11
N TRP A 9 9.80 18.35 -13.30
CA TRP A 9 9.98 18.29 -11.87
C TRP A 9 10.80 17.01 -11.64
N GLU A 10 12.12 17.16 -11.51
CA GLU A 10 12.94 16.07 -11.00
C GLU A 10 12.68 15.92 -9.50
N ALA A 11 12.37 14.69 -9.12
CA ALA A 11 12.18 14.25 -7.75
C ALA A 11 13.41 14.58 -6.89
N GLN A 12 13.19 15.36 -5.84
CA GLN A 12 14.17 15.48 -4.76
C GLN A 12 13.46 15.64 -3.40
N PHE A 13 12.77 14.58 -2.99
CA PHE A 13 12.46 14.32 -1.58
C PHE A 13 12.68 12.83 -1.30
N ALA A 14 13.93 12.37 -1.39
CA ALA A 14 14.34 11.11 -0.79
C ALA A 14 14.49 11.33 0.74
N GLY A 15 13.36 11.49 1.43
CA GLY A 15 13.30 11.24 2.87
C GLY A 15 13.33 9.73 3.03
N ALA A 16 14.53 9.13 3.07
CA ALA A 16 14.65 7.68 3.17
C ALA A 16 14.06 7.19 4.50
N CYS A 17 13.10 6.26 4.41
CA CYS A 17 12.60 5.52 5.56
C CYS A 17 13.75 4.71 6.20
N HIS A 18 13.97 4.86 7.51
CA HIS A 18 14.84 3.97 8.28
C HIS A 18 14.14 3.56 9.60
N PRO A 19 13.97 2.25 9.88
CA PRO A 19 14.47 1.08 9.15
C PRO A 19 13.40 0.44 8.23
N GLY A 20 13.68 0.42 6.92
CA GLY A 20 13.09 -0.47 5.90
C GLY A 20 11.66 -0.16 5.44
N PRO A 21 11.39 0.05 4.13
CA PRO A 21 10.01 -0.02 3.64
C PRO A 21 9.45 -1.43 3.89
N VAL A 22 8.13 -1.52 4.01
CA VAL A 22 7.43 -2.81 3.98
C VAL A 22 7.51 -3.35 2.58
N LEU A 23 8.40 -4.30 2.40
CA LEU A 23 8.64 -4.97 1.14
C LEU A 23 7.80 -6.24 1.06
N LEU A 24 6.74 -6.19 0.25
CA LEU A 24 5.99 -7.36 -0.20
C LEU A 24 6.52 -7.70 -1.60
N ASN A 25 7.30 -8.78 -1.76
CA ASN A 25 7.80 -9.17 -3.08
C ASN A 25 7.73 -10.66 -3.37
N ASP A 26 7.70 -10.96 -4.66
CA ASP A 26 7.99 -12.27 -5.21
C ASP A 26 8.92 -12.15 -6.44
N ARG A 27 9.00 -13.21 -7.26
CA ARG A 27 9.90 -13.23 -8.43
C ARG A 27 9.47 -12.30 -9.58
N SER A 28 8.22 -11.84 -9.58
CA SER A 28 7.59 -11.11 -10.69
C SER A 28 7.12 -9.71 -10.30
N SER A 29 6.78 -9.51 -9.03
CA SER A 29 6.19 -8.28 -8.54
C SER A 29 6.78 -7.88 -7.19
N SER A 30 6.89 -6.59 -6.96
CA SER A 30 7.19 -6.03 -5.64
C SER A 30 6.31 -4.82 -5.35
N VAL A 31 5.91 -4.69 -4.09
CA VAL A 31 5.25 -3.53 -3.54
C VAL A 31 6.00 -3.16 -2.26
N ASP A 32 6.63 -1.99 -2.30
CA ASP A 32 7.25 -1.36 -1.15
C ASP A 32 6.32 -0.26 -0.64
N LEU A 33 5.88 -0.34 0.62
CA LEU A 33 5.07 0.71 1.26
C LEU A 33 5.75 1.21 2.54
N CYS A 34 5.73 2.52 2.76
CA CYS A 34 6.28 3.12 3.96
C CYS A 34 5.43 4.30 4.46
N PRO A 35 5.05 4.33 5.75
CA PRO A 35 4.55 5.54 6.39
C PRO A 35 5.67 6.58 6.47
N LEU A 36 5.59 7.62 5.64
CA LEU A 36 6.67 8.58 5.47
C LEU A 36 6.63 9.70 6.54
N ARG A 37 5.43 10.24 6.78
CA ARG A 37 5.20 11.40 7.67
C ARG A 37 3.71 11.64 7.87
N TYR A 38 3.37 12.49 8.85
CA TYR A 38 2.04 13.11 8.87
C TYR A 38 1.85 14.09 7.70
N GLN A 39 0.63 14.16 7.16
CA GLN A 39 0.25 15.12 6.12
C GLN A 39 0.52 16.55 6.59
N PHE A 40 0.07 16.86 7.80
CA PHE A 40 0.35 18.13 8.49
C PHE A 40 1.41 17.93 9.57
N ALA A 41 2.48 18.73 9.50
CA ALA A 41 3.59 18.63 10.45
C ALA A 41 3.18 19.05 11.88
N THR A 42 2.32 20.06 11.99
CA THR A 42 1.89 20.65 13.26
C THR A 42 0.54 20.12 13.69
N VAL A 43 0.41 19.74 14.97
CA VAL A 43 -0.87 19.39 15.61
C VAL A 43 -1.76 20.62 15.70
N ARG A 44 -2.99 20.51 15.21
CA ARG A 44 -3.99 21.58 15.17
C ARG A 44 -5.16 21.35 16.13
N GLY A 45 -5.26 20.15 16.72
CA GLY A 45 -6.34 19.75 17.61
C GLY A 45 -7.54 19.14 16.86
N ASP A 46 -7.40 18.86 15.57
CA ASP A 46 -8.38 18.12 14.78
C ASP A 46 -7.85 16.70 14.58
N SER A 47 -8.58 15.71 15.11
CA SER A 47 -8.10 14.33 15.16
C SER A 47 -7.91 13.69 13.79
N TYR A 48 -8.61 14.15 12.75
CA TYR A 48 -8.40 13.63 11.40
C TYR A 48 -7.18 14.27 10.77
N ASP A 49 -7.14 15.61 10.70
CA ASP A 49 -6.00 16.36 10.15
C ASP A 49 -4.69 15.94 10.83
N ASP A 50 -4.68 15.80 12.15
CA ASP A 50 -3.46 15.53 12.90
C ASP A 50 -2.90 14.11 12.71
N ASN A 51 -3.69 13.19 12.16
CA ASN A 51 -3.37 11.76 12.08
C ASN A 51 -3.29 11.19 10.66
N TRP A 52 -3.54 11.98 9.61
CA TRP A 52 -3.30 11.55 8.24
C TRP A 52 -1.82 11.27 8.00
N LEU A 53 -1.52 10.08 7.50
CA LEU A 53 -0.19 9.63 7.11
C LEU A 53 -0.05 9.67 5.59
N VAL A 54 1.02 10.30 5.14
CA VAL A 54 1.53 10.16 3.78
C VAL A 54 2.22 8.81 3.68
N ILE A 55 1.74 7.96 2.78
CA ILE A 55 2.36 6.67 2.48
C ILE A 55 3.16 6.83 1.20
N ASP A 56 4.46 6.56 1.28
CA ASP A 56 5.33 6.39 0.12
C ASP A 56 5.20 4.95 -0.38
N GLY A 57 4.96 4.80 -1.67
CA GLY A 57 4.79 3.50 -2.30
C GLY A 57 5.61 3.38 -3.57
N THR A 58 6.29 2.24 -3.74
CA THR A 58 6.94 1.87 -5.00
C THR A 58 6.47 0.50 -5.43
N VAL A 59 5.97 0.43 -6.66
CA VAL A 59 5.39 -0.78 -7.23
C VAL A 59 6.20 -1.18 -8.46
N THR A 60 6.53 -2.47 -8.55
CA THR A 60 7.16 -3.07 -9.72
C THR A 60 6.36 -4.29 -10.13
N THR A 61 5.99 -4.35 -11.41
CA THR A 61 5.31 -5.49 -12.04
C THR A 61 5.94 -5.76 -13.40
N THR A 62 5.51 -6.84 -14.06
CA THR A 62 5.90 -7.11 -15.46
C THR A 62 5.37 -6.07 -16.45
N ALA A 63 4.30 -5.34 -16.12
CA ALA A 63 3.73 -4.29 -16.96
C ALA A 63 4.48 -2.96 -16.83
N GLY A 64 5.18 -2.73 -15.73
CA GLY A 64 5.93 -1.51 -15.46
C GLY A 64 6.16 -1.26 -13.98
N SER A 65 6.83 -0.15 -13.68
CA SER A 65 7.11 0.33 -12.32
C SER A 65 6.69 1.79 -12.16
N TRP A 66 6.20 2.14 -10.98
CA TRP A 66 5.80 3.49 -10.61
C TRP A 66 5.88 3.69 -9.10
N SER A 67 5.78 4.94 -8.68
CA SER A 67 5.73 5.32 -7.27
C SER A 67 4.63 6.36 -7.02
N PHE A 68 4.20 6.46 -5.77
CA PHE A 68 3.24 7.44 -5.26
C PHE A 68 3.63 7.86 -3.84
N ALA A 69 3.13 9.01 -3.38
CA ALA A 69 3.46 9.55 -2.07
C ALA A 69 2.32 10.46 -1.58
N ASP A 70 1.26 9.83 -1.07
CA ASP A 70 -0.03 10.47 -0.89
C ASP A 70 -0.61 10.19 0.52
N PRO A 71 -1.35 11.16 1.11
CA PRO A 71 -2.04 10.94 2.37
C PRO A 71 -3.19 9.93 2.15
N CYS A 72 -3.06 8.72 2.69
CA CYS A 72 -4.05 7.69 2.42
C CYS A 72 -4.39 6.76 3.58
N LEU A 73 -3.75 6.90 4.73
CA LEU A 73 -4.12 6.16 5.95
C LEU A 73 -4.11 7.11 7.14
N LEU A 74 -5.09 6.97 8.03
CA LEU A 74 -4.95 7.46 9.39
C LEU A 74 -3.94 6.62 10.16
N ALA A 75 -3.35 7.18 11.22
CA ALA A 75 -2.40 6.46 12.08
C ALA A 75 -2.98 5.15 12.66
N ASP A 76 -4.27 5.11 13.00
CA ASP A 76 -4.95 3.90 13.46
C ASP A 76 -5.24 2.91 12.33
N GLU A 77 -5.55 3.38 11.12
CA GLU A 77 -5.70 2.53 9.93
C GLU A 77 -4.38 1.88 9.54
N ALA A 78 -3.28 2.63 9.63
CA ALA A 78 -1.97 2.08 9.42
C ALA A 78 -1.66 0.93 10.40
N ARG A 79 -2.04 1.02 11.68
CA ARG A 79 -1.89 -0.12 12.62
C ARG A 79 -2.70 -1.34 12.23
N GLN A 80 -3.83 -1.16 11.52
CA GLN A 80 -4.63 -2.27 11.03
C GLN A 80 -3.89 -3.05 9.92
N VAL A 81 -3.02 -2.41 9.14
CA VAL A 81 -2.22 -3.08 8.09
C VAL A 81 -1.31 -4.15 8.70
N SER A 82 -0.50 -3.81 9.70
CA SER A 82 0.40 -4.80 10.33
C SER A 82 -0.37 -5.86 11.11
N ALA A 83 -1.50 -5.51 11.73
CA ALA A 83 -2.39 -6.48 12.37
C ALA A 83 -2.96 -7.48 11.34
N TRP A 84 -3.39 -6.99 10.18
CA TRP A 84 -3.90 -7.83 9.08
C TRP A 84 -2.82 -8.75 8.53
N LEU A 85 -1.61 -8.25 8.26
CA LEU A 85 -0.47 -9.07 7.81
C LEU A 85 -0.16 -10.22 8.79
N ARG A 86 -0.18 -9.93 10.10
CA ARG A 86 -0.01 -10.96 11.14
C ARG A 86 -1.15 -11.97 11.18
N ALA A 87 -2.38 -11.53 10.96
CA ALA A 87 -3.54 -12.42 10.87
C ALA A 87 -3.47 -13.35 9.65
N VAL A 88 -2.99 -12.85 8.50
CA VAL A 88 -2.71 -13.69 7.33
C VAL A 88 -1.62 -14.71 7.64
N ALA A 89 -0.54 -14.29 8.28
CA ALA A 89 0.55 -15.20 8.68
C ALA A 89 0.09 -16.28 9.67
N ALA A 90 -0.83 -15.93 10.59
CA ALA A 90 -1.40 -16.83 11.58
C ALA A 90 -2.46 -17.79 11.01
N GLY A 91 -2.86 -17.61 9.75
CA GLY A 91 -3.88 -18.46 9.14
C GLY A 91 -5.32 -18.10 9.50
N THR A 92 -5.57 -16.90 10.07
CA THR A 92 -6.87 -16.51 10.62
C THR A 92 -7.69 -15.59 9.71
N VAL A 93 -7.14 -15.24 8.55
CA VAL A 93 -7.85 -14.54 7.46
C VAL A 93 -8.29 -15.59 6.45
N ASP A 94 -9.57 -15.54 6.09
CA ASP A 94 -10.17 -16.36 5.04
C ASP A 94 -9.77 -15.83 3.66
N VAL A 95 -9.80 -16.70 2.64
CA VAL A 95 -9.58 -16.28 1.26
C VAL A 95 -10.77 -15.46 0.79
N THR A 96 -10.48 -14.32 0.18
CA THR A 96 -11.47 -13.41 -0.40
C THR A 96 -11.58 -13.64 -1.89
N GLU A 97 -12.63 -14.36 -2.25
CA GLU A 97 -12.98 -14.66 -3.62
C GLU A 97 -13.62 -13.43 -4.29
N PRO A 98 -13.43 -13.25 -5.62
CA PRO A 98 -14.24 -12.34 -6.40
C PRO A 98 -15.73 -12.70 -6.26
N ASP A 99 -16.59 -11.69 -6.37
CA ASP A 99 -18.04 -11.93 -6.36
C ASP A 99 -18.53 -12.62 -7.65
N ALA A 100 -19.84 -12.82 -7.77
CA ALA A 100 -20.44 -13.47 -8.94
C ALA A 100 -20.27 -12.69 -10.25
N GLN A 101 -19.88 -11.42 -10.19
CA GLN A 101 -19.57 -10.55 -11.33
C GLN A 101 -18.06 -10.50 -11.61
N GLY A 102 -17.24 -11.07 -10.73
CA GLY A 102 -15.78 -11.02 -10.80
C GLY A 102 -15.18 -9.80 -10.12
N GLU A 103 -15.98 -9.01 -9.38
CA GLU A 103 -15.52 -7.83 -8.68
C GLU A 103 -14.80 -8.21 -7.39
N LEU A 104 -13.69 -7.51 -7.13
CA LEU A 104 -12.90 -7.66 -5.93
C LEU A 104 -13.38 -6.71 -4.84
N SER A 105 -13.38 -7.21 -3.61
CA SER A 105 -13.65 -6.43 -2.41
C SER A 105 -12.51 -6.66 -1.42
N PRO A 106 -11.81 -5.63 -0.95
CA PRO A 106 -10.67 -5.82 -0.05
C PRO A 106 -11.10 -6.30 1.34
N ASP A 107 -10.18 -6.93 2.07
CA ASP A 107 -10.38 -7.31 3.48
C ASP A 107 -10.27 -6.09 4.41
N THR A 108 -9.49 -5.10 3.98
CA THR A 108 -9.26 -3.84 4.70
C THR A 108 -10.02 -2.70 4.01
N TRP A 109 -10.82 -1.95 4.77
CA TRP A 109 -11.46 -0.71 4.29
C TRP A 109 -10.93 0.48 5.06
N PHE A 110 -10.33 1.42 4.34
CA PHE A 110 -9.83 2.68 4.89
C PHE A 110 -10.64 3.84 4.33
N ILE A 111 -10.56 4.99 5.01
CA ILE A 111 -11.29 6.20 4.61
C ILE A 111 -10.87 6.66 3.21
N GLU A 112 -9.57 6.67 2.93
CA GLU A 112 -9.06 6.97 1.58
C GLU A 112 -8.81 5.66 0.83
N PRO A 113 -9.48 5.43 -0.31
CA PRO A 113 -9.45 4.14 -1.00
C PRO A 113 -8.22 3.96 -1.91
N VAL A 114 -7.10 4.56 -1.54
CA VAL A 114 -5.86 4.58 -2.35
C VAL A 114 -5.14 3.24 -2.26
N VAL A 115 -5.07 2.64 -1.07
CA VAL A 115 -4.48 1.31 -0.84
C VAL A 115 -5.44 0.42 -0.06
N ALA A 116 -5.46 -0.87 -0.34
CA ALA A 116 -6.14 -1.87 0.47
C ALA A 116 -5.52 -3.26 0.27
N PHE A 117 -5.88 -4.22 1.12
CA PHE A 117 -5.32 -5.57 1.10
C PHE A 117 -6.42 -6.62 1.11
N SER A 118 -6.21 -7.73 0.39
CA SER A 118 -6.99 -8.95 0.56
C SER A 118 -6.14 -10.21 0.39
N LEU A 119 -6.63 -11.32 0.94
CA LEU A 119 -6.03 -12.65 0.75
C LEU A 119 -6.65 -13.34 -0.46
N ALA A 120 -5.87 -13.58 -1.50
CA ALA A 120 -6.33 -14.20 -2.75
C ALA A 120 -6.32 -15.73 -2.73
N ASP A 121 -5.34 -16.33 -2.04
CA ASP A 121 -5.15 -17.77 -2.00
C ASP A 121 -4.23 -18.14 -0.83
N ARG A 122 -4.32 -19.39 -0.36
CA ARG A 122 -3.39 -19.98 0.61
C ARG A 122 -3.10 -21.42 0.23
N SER A 123 -1.83 -21.74 0.03
CA SER A 123 -1.39 -23.11 -0.19
C SER A 123 -1.35 -23.91 1.11
N GLU A 124 -1.46 -25.24 1.00
CA GLU A 124 -1.27 -26.16 2.13
C GLU A 124 0.11 -26.00 2.82
N GLY A 125 1.11 -25.48 2.10
CA GLY A 125 2.44 -25.19 2.63
C GLY A 125 2.56 -23.86 3.39
N GLY A 126 1.45 -23.14 3.61
CA GLY A 126 1.44 -21.88 4.34
C GLY A 126 1.89 -20.66 3.54
N THR A 127 2.04 -20.78 2.22
CA THR A 127 2.25 -19.62 1.33
C THR A 127 0.92 -18.94 1.06
N ALA A 128 0.85 -17.64 1.34
CA ALA A 128 -0.29 -16.78 1.01
C ALA A 128 -0.04 -16.04 -0.30
N VAL A 129 -1.11 -15.79 -1.05
CA VAL A 129 -1.12 -14.82 -2.15
C VAL A 129 -1.85 -13.59 -1.67
N VAL A 130 -1.13 -12.50 -1.43
CA VAL A 130 -1.70 -11.23 -0.98
C VAL A 130 -1.96 -10.36 -2.20
N ARG A 131 -3.17 -9.80 -2.30
CA ARG A 131 -3.50 -8.70 -3.21
C ARG A 131 -3.26 -7.39 -2.49
N ILE A 132 -2.46 -6.53 -3.11
CA ILE A 132 -2.39 -5.12 -2.77
C ILE A 132 -3.23 -4.38 -3.81
N HIS A 133 -4.37 -3.85 -3.38
CA HIS A 133 -5.24 -3.02 -4.19
C HIS A 133 -4.65 -1.61 -4.23
N VAL A 134 -4.44 -1.08 -5.43
CA VAL A 134 -3.90 0.28 -5.64
C VAL A 134 -4.82 1.06 -6.55
N SER A 135 -5.55 2.01 -5.96
CA SER A 135 -6.54 2.85 -6.66
C SER A 135 -6.09 4.31 -6.69
N LEU A 136 -6.80 5.12 -7.47
CA LEU A 136 -6.64 6.58 -7.50
C LEU A 136 -5.17 7.01 -7.70
N GLU A 137 -4.59 7.77 -6.77
CA GLU A 137 -3.21 8.27 -6.83
C GLU A 137 -2.16 7.14 -6.84
N ALA A 138 -2.47 5.99 -6.22
CA ALA A 138 -1.59 4.82 -6.21
C ALA A 138 -1.73 3.93 -7.45
N ALA A 139 -2.80 4.10 -8.25
CA ALA A 139 -2.98 3.34 -9.48
C ALA A 139 -1.81 3.58 -10.45
N PRO A 140 -1.44 2.60 -11.28
CA PRO A 140 -0.36 2.79 -12.23
C PRO A 140 -0.69 3.91 -13.21
N PRO A 141 0.29 4.69 -13.71
CA PRO A 141 0.02 5.87 -14.53
C PRO A 141 -0.83 5.61 -15.79
N TRP A 142 -0.76 4.40 -16.34
CA TRP A 142 -1.55 3.99 -17.52
C TRP A 142 -2.99 3.55 -17.20
N GLN A 143 -3.36 3.46 -15.92
CA GLN A 143 -4.74 3.20 -15.45
C GLN A 143 -5.37 4.45 -14.81
N ARG A 144 -4.68 5.59 -14.78
CA ARG A 144 -5.23 6.84 -14.22
C ARG A 144 -6.11 7.51 -15.27
N GLY A 145 -7.42 7.57 -15.04
CA GLY A 145 -8.39 8.23 -15.92
C GLY A 145 -9.77 7.58 -15.89
N GLU A 146 -10.71 8.11 -16.69
CA GLU A 146 -12.09 7.60 -16.75
C GLU A 146 -12.20 6.17 -17.29
N ASP A 147 -11.23 5.74 -18.11
CA ASP A 147 -11.15 4.38 -18.67
C ASP A 147 -10.28 3.43 -17.82
N GLY A 148 -9.86 3.87 -16.63
CA GLY A 148 -9.06 3.08 -15.69
C GLY A 148 -9.86 1.97 -15.02
N ALA A 149 -9.16 1.09 -14.32
CA ALA A 149 -9.80 0.13 -13.43
C ALA A 149 -10.64 0.85 -12.37
N ASP A 150 -11.81 0.29 -12.08
CA ASP A 150 -12.64 0.75 -10.97
C ASP A 150 -11.89 0.61 -9.63
N MET A 151 -12.38 1.33 -8.62
CA MET A 151 -11.81 1.34 -7.28
C MET A 151 -11.63 -0.08 -6.75
N TYR A 152 -10.44 -0.36 -6.21
CA TYR A 152 -9.98 -1.68 -5.74
C TYR A 152 -9.85 -2.79 -6.80
N GLN A 153 -10.12 -2.53 -8.08
CA GLN A 153 -10.06 -3.59 -9.11
C GLN A 153 -8.66 -3.78 -9.69
N TYR A 154 -7.78 -2.78 -9.62
CA TYR A 154 -6.36 -2.98 -9.94
C TYR A 154 -5.60 -3.53 -8.72
N VAL A 155 -5.10 -4.75 -8.86
CA VAL A 155 -4.34 -5.43 -7.80
C VAL A 155 -2.94 -5.83 -8.25
N VAL A 156 -2.01 -5.79 -7.31
CA VAL A 156 -0.71 -6.45 -7.42
C VAL A 156 -0.75 -7.66 -6.51
N GLU A 157 -0.64 -8.84 -7.11
CA GLU A 157 -0.53 -10.08 -6.36
C GLU A 157 0.92 -10.39 -6.02
N VAL A 158 1.16 -10.76 -4.77
CA VAL A 158 2.49 -11.12 -4.26
C VAL A 158 2.38 -12.39 -3.43
N ARG A 159 3.25 -13.36 -3.73
CA ARG A 159 3.34 -14.63 -2.99
C ARG A 159 4.31 -14.54 -1.82
N LEU A 160 3.83 -14.77 -0.61
CA LEU A 160 4.60 -14.63 0.63
C LEU A 160 4.41 -15.84 1.54
N ASP A 161 5.46 -16.26 2.23
CA ASP A 161 5.33 -17.19 3.35
C ASP A 161 5.04 -16.44 4.67
N ALA A 162 4.72 -17.19 5.73
CA ALA A 162 4.43 -16.62 7.04
C ALA A 162 5.59 -15.78 7.60
N ALA A 163 6.85 -16.16 7.34
CA ALA A 163 8.01 -15.42 7.83
C ALA A 163 8.14 -14.06 7.14
N ALA A 164 7.92 -14.01 5.82
CA ALA A 164 7.91 -12.78 5.06
C ALA A 164 6.77 -11.84 5.49
N LEU A 165 5.57 -12.37 5.75
CA LEU A 165 4.44 -11.59 6.26
C LEU A 165 4.72 -10.99 7.65
N LEU A 166 5.29 -11.78 8.56
CA LEU A 166 5.66 -11.29 9.89
C LEU A 166 6.76 -10.22 9.80
N HIS A 167 7.77 -10.46 8.96
CA HIS A 167 8.82 -9.47 8.73
C HIS A 167 8.28 -8.15 8.17
N ALA A 168 7.39 -8.23 7.18
CA ALA A 168 6.69 -7.08 6.62
C ALA A 168 5.91 -6.31 7.68
N ALA A 169 5.15 -7.01 8.54
CA ALA A 169 4.42 -6.39 9.65
C ALA A 169 5.35 -5.70 10.66
N ASP A 170 6.50 -6.30 10.97
CA ASP A 170 7.47 -5.73 11.90
C ASP A 170 8.17 -4.49 11.31
N GLN A 171 8.54 -4.50 10.03
CA GLN A 171 9.09 -3.30 9.36
C GLN A 171 8.08 -2.16 9.29
N TRP A 172 6.79 -2.49 9.08
CA TRP A 172 5.71 -1.51 9.10
C TRP A 172 5.62 -0.81 10.46
N ASP A 173 5.58 -1.60 11.54
CA ASP A 173 5.46 -1.07 12.89
C ASP A 173 6.69 -0.27 13.31
N LEU A 174 7.89 -0.69 12.90
CA LEU A 174 9.11 0.09 13.11
C LEU A 174 9.05 1.44 12.39
N SER A 175 8.56 1.45 11.16
CA SER A 175 8.36 2.69 10.39
C SER A 175 7.34 3.61 11.06
N LEU A 176 6.19 3.07 11.49
CA LEU A 176 5.18 3.84 12.24
C LEU A 176 5.72 4.38 13.57
N ALA A 177 6.46 3.57 14.33
CA ALA A 177 7.03 3.97 15.61
C ALA A 177 8.13 5.03 15.48
N SER A 178 8.70 5.20 14.28
CA SER A 178 9.68 6.26 13.99
C SER A 178 9.05 7.64 13.85
N LEU A 179 7.73 7.71 13.64
CA LEU A 179 7.00 8.97 13.53
C LEU A 179 6.79 9.62 14.91
N PRO A 180 6.70 10.96 14.98
CA PRO A 180 6.41 11.66 16.24
C PRO A 180 5.08 11.19 16.84
N ALA A 181 5.03 11.03 18.17
CA ALA A 181 3.76 10.72 18.85
C ALA A 181 2.72 11.84 18.64
N ARG A 182 1.45 11.43 18.49
CA ARG A 182 0.25 12.28 18.41
C ARG A 182 -0.72 11.93 19.53
#